data_AF-W0IYU8-F1
#
_entry.id   AF-W0IYU8-F1
#
_cell.length_a   1.000
_cell.length_b   1.000
_cell.length_c   1.000
_cell.angle_alpha   90.00
_cell.angle_beta   90.00
_cell.angle_gamma   90.00
#
_symmetry.space_group_name_H-M   'P 1'
#
loop_
_entity.id
_entity.type
_entity.pdbx_description
1 polymer ?
#
loop_
_entity_poly.entity_id
_entity_poly.type
_entity_poly.pdbx_seq_one_letter_code
_entity_poly.pdbx_strand_id
1 'polypeptide(L)'
;MGSRPEGRRVRGNEPPAVSLWKALDYLLRRRNYLLAFRRFRARPRRPADLSRLVPGLGTGTATQLVQLLVRARLLKRLESDGSRERSPCTLTAEGGRLLDILQTELRRLDALCRKSLPPARQDNGCGGRRGGAWVVRRLLRLRGAMALLAQLPAGEFAGEQFVHWVKALPGASVGACLHLLMYCGLVERTRTQHPRHRDYQLSELGRQTQLLLAILQSLADEGVHDHADNAAIFFPEAEPKTA
;
A
#
# COMPACT_ATOMS: atom_id res chain seq x y z
N MET A 1 -15.52 33.99 -35.37
CA MET A 1 -15.68 34.06 -33.90
C MET A 1 -15.55 32.64 -33.37
N GLY A 2 -14.49 32.39 -32.58
CA GLY A 2 -14.02 31.05 -32.24
C GLY A 2 -14.73 30.44 -31.03
N SER A 3 -15.29 29.25 -31.22
CA SER A 3 -15.70 28.36 -30.13
C SER A 3 -14.48 27.63 -29.59
N ARG A 4 -14.11 27.92 -28.34
CA ARG A 4 -13.14 27.11 -27.57
C ARG A 4 -13.77 25.74 -27.28
N PRO A 5 -13.13 24.61 -27.59
CA PRO A 5 -13.54 23.35 -27.02
C PRO A 5 -13.04 23.31 -25.58
N GLU A 6 -13.96 23.32 -24.63
CA GLU A 6 -13.68 22.99 -23.24
C GLU A 6 -13.16 21.55 -23.19
N GLY A 7 -11.85 21.40 -23.00
CA GLY A 7 -11.22 20.15 -22.66
C GLY A 7 -11.75 19.65 -21.32
N ARG A 8 -12.87 18.93 -21.36
CA ARG A 8 -13.37 18.10 -20.28
C ARG A 8 -12.27 17.11 -19.94
N ARG A 9 -11.47 17.40 -18.90
CA ARG A 9 -10.49 16.47 -18.36
C ARG A 9 -11.25 15.21 -17.93
N VAL A 10 -11.13 14.15 -18.73
CA VAL A 10 -11.51 12.80 -18.35
C VAL A 10 -10.79 12.54 -17.03
N ARG A 11 -11.56 12.41 -15.93
CA ARG A 11 -11.01 11.88 -14.68
C ARG A 11 -10.55 10.48 -15.01
N GLY A 12 -9.26 10.31 -15.26
CA GLY A 12 -8.67 9.01 -15.53
C GLY A 12 -9.09 8.06 -14.42
N ASN A 13 -9.70 6.94 -14.80
CA ASN A 13 -9.91 5.81 -13.90
C ASN A 13 -8.53 5.29 -13.54
N GLU A 14 -7.97 5.83 -12.45
CA GLU A 14 -6.73 5.32 -11.87
C GLU A 14 -6.96 3.86 -11.47
N PRO A 15 -6.09 2.92 -11.90
CA PRO A 15 -6.31 1.51 -11.64
C PRO A 15 -6.44 1.23 -10.13
N PRO A 16 -7.31 0.29 -9.71
CA PRO A 16 -7.62 0.02 -8.31
C PRO A 16 -6.37 -0.23 -7.46
N ALA A 17 -5.41 -0.97 -7.99
CA ALA A 17 -4.13 -1.24 -7.34
C ALA A 17 -3.35 0.05 -7.01
N VAL A 18 -3.31 1.03 -7.91
CA VAL A 18 -2.61 2.31 -7.66
C VAL A 18 -3.31 3.11 -6.57
N SER A 19 -4.65 3.08 -6.54
CA SER A 19 -5.43 3.71 -5.47
C SER A 19 -5.18 3.03 -4.12
N LEU A 20 -5.06 1.70 -4.08
CA LEU A 20 -4.74 0.93 -2.87
C LEU A 20 -3.35 1.27 -2.32
N TRP A 21 -2.31 1.28 -3.16
CA TRP A 21 -0.95 1.61 -2.73
C TRP A 21 -0.83 3.04 -2.18
N LYS A 22 -1.55 4.00 -2.79
CA LYS A 22 -1.64 5.37 -2.28
C LYS A 22 -2.35 5.43 -0.93
N ALA A 23 -3.47 4.71 -0.79
CA ALA A 23 -4.20 4.64 0.48
C ALA A 23 -3.35 4.00 1.57
N LEU A 24 -2.58 2.96 1.25
CA LEU A 24 -1.65 2.29 2.15
C LEU A 24 -0.51 3.23 2.60
N ASP A 25 0.19 3.92 1.68
CA ASP A 25 1.22 4.89 2.06
C ASP A 25 0.66 5.98 2.98
N TYR A 26 -0.56 6.44 2.69
CA TYR A 26 -1.23 7.44 3.50
C TYR A 26 -1.56 6.89 4.89
N LEU A 27 -2.21 5.72 5.00
CA LEU A 27 -2.54 5.08 6.28
C LEU A 27 -1.31 4.87 7.16
N LEU A 28 -0.22 4.38 6.59
CA LEU A 28 1.02 4.08 7.30
C LEU A 28 1.79 5.36 7.72
N ARG A 29 1.36 6.55 7.28
CA ARG A 29 2.04 7.81 7.58
C ARG A 29 2.01 8.17 9.06
N ARG A 30 0.89 7.91 9.73
CA ARG A 30 0.69 8.25 11.14
C ARG A 30 -0.19 7.22 11.84
N ARG A 31 0.11 6.95 13.10
CA ARG A 31 -0.67 6.02 13.94
C ARG A 31 -2.15 6.39 14.02
N ASN A 32 -2.48 7.67 14.09
CA ASN A 32 -3.87 8.14 14.16
C ASN A 32 -4.67 7.81 12.89
N TYR A 33 -4.06 7.72 11.71
CA TYR A 33 -4.76 7.33 10.47
C TYR A 33 -5.16 5.85 10.50
N LEU A 34 -4.26 4.97 10.95
CA LEU A 34 -4.60 3.57 11.19
C LEU A 34 -5.66 3.41 12.29
N LEU A 35 -5.59 4.21 13.36
CA LEU A 35 -6.62 4.20 14.41
C LEU A 35 -7.98 4.63 13.85
N ALA A 36 -8.02 5.65 12.99
CA ALA A 36 -9.25 6.08 12.32
C ALA A 36 -9.84 5.00 11.42
N PHE A 37 -9.00 4.33 10.64
CA PHE A 37 -9.43 3.20 9.81
C PHE A 37 -10.03 2.07 10.66
N ARG A 38 -9.42 1.74 11.81
CA ARG A 38 -9.96 0.75 12.76
C ARG A 38 -11.35 1.12 13.31
N ARG A 39 -11.70 2.40 13.40
CA ARG A 39 -13.01 2.82 13.93
C ARG A 39 -14.20 2.36 13.07
N PHE A 40 -13.96 2.05 11.79
CA PHE A 40 -14.98 1.53 10.89
C PHE A 40 -15.32 0.05 11.12
N ARG A 41 -14.49 -0.70 11.88
CA ARG A 41 -14.78 -2.12 12.20
C ARG A 41 -15.97 -2.28 13.15
N ALA A 42 -16.18 -1.31 14.04
CA ALA A 42 -17.24 -1.40 15.04
C ALA A 42 -18.62 -1.04 14.48
N ARG A 43 -18.69 -0.03 13.61
CA ARG A 43 -19.94 0.43 12.96
C ARG A 43 -19.63 1.42 11.84
N PRO A 44 -20.59 1.69 10.94
CA PRO A 44 -20.47 2.77 9.96
C PRO A 44 -20.25 4.15 10.64
N ARG A 45 -19.45 5.02 10.01
CA ARG A 45 -19.09 6.34 10.55
C ARG A 45 -19.10 7.42 9.48
N ARG A 46 -19.46 8.65 9.84
CA ARG A 46 -19.24 9.80 8.96
C ARG A 46 -17.81 10.30 9.09
N PRO A 47 -17.21 10.89 8.03
CA PRO A 47 -15.86 11.44 8.11
C PRO A 47 -15.68 12.48 9.23
N ALA A 48 -16.70 13.31 9.43
CA ALA A 48 -16.71 14.36 10.46
C ALA A 48 -16.66 13.81 11.89
N ASP A 49 -17.10 12.58 12.13
CA ASP A 49 -17.11 11.98 13.46
C ASP A 49 -15.71 11.51 13.88
N LEU A 50 -14.82 11.25 12.92
CA LEU A 50 -13.50 10.66 13.19
C LEU A 50 -12.60 11.56 14.02
N SER A 51 -12.66 12.89 13.84
CA SER A 51 -11.85 13.85 14.60
C SER A 51 -12.17 13.84 16.09
N ARG A 52 -13.42 13.54 16.46
CA ARG A 52 -13.86 13.37 17.85
C ARG A 52 -13.42 12.03 18.45
N LEU A 53 -13.26 11.00 17.62
CA LEU A 53 -12.95 9.62 18.04
C LEU A 53 -11.45 9.30 18.06
N VAL A 54 -10.64 10.14 17.41
CA VAL A 54 -9.21 9.94 17.23
C VAL A 54 -8.47 11.24 17.54
N PRO A 55 -7.85 11.33 18.74
CA PRO A 55 -7.06 12.50 19.12
C PRO A 55 -5.98 12.82 18.09
N GLY A 56 -5.82 14.11 17.78
CA GLY A 56 -4.84 14.61 16.81
C GLY A 56 -5.20 14.38 15.34
N LEU A 57 -6.42 13.94 15.02
CA LEU A 57 -6.93 13.87 13.65
C LEU A 57 -7.82 15.08 13.33
N GLY A 58 -7.33 16.00 12.51
CA GLY A 58 -8.13 17.13 12.03
C GLY A 58 -9.23 16.70 11.07
N THR A 59 -10.36 17.42 11.05
CA THR A 59 -11.53 17.12 10.22
C THR A 59 -11.22 17.06 8.73
N GLY A 60 -10.42 17.99 8.19
CA GLY A 60 -10.00 17.96 6.78
C GLY A 60 -9.19 16.71 6.42
N THR A 61 -8.27 16.31 7.32
CA THR A 61 -7.47 15.09 7.19
C THR A 61 -8.33 13.84 7.26
N ALA A 62 -9.35 13.81 8.14
CA ALA A 62 -10.30 12.72 8.22
C ALA A 62 -11.10 12.57 6.91
N THR A 63 -11.58 13.67 6.34
CA THR A 63 -12.27 13.66 5.04
C THR A 63 -11.37 13.16 3.92
N GLN A 64 -10.13 13.66 3.83
CA GLN A 64 -9.16 13.21 2.83
C GLN A 64 -8.86 11.70 2.98
N LEU A 65 -8.64 11.24 4.21
CA LEU A 65 -8.42 9.83 4.50
C LEU A 65 -9.59 8.97 4.00
N VAL A 66 -10.83 9.32 4.35
CA VAL A 66 -12.01 8.56 3.90
C VAL A 66 -12.15 8.59 2.38
N GLN A 67 -11.91 9.73 1.73
CA GLN A 67 -11.92 9.82 0.26
C GLN A 67 -10.90 8.88 -0.38
N LEU A 68 -9.67 8.80 0.15
CA LEU A 68 -8.65 7.87 -0.34
C LEU A 68 -9.08 6.41 -0.16
N LEU A 69 -9.62 6.06 1.01
CA LEU A 69 -10.07 4.70 1.31
C LEU A 69 -11.27 4.28 0.44
N VAL A 70 -12.19 5.19 0.14
CA VAL A 70 -13.31 4.93 -0.77
C VAL A 70 -12.82 4.76 -2.21
N ARG A 71 -11.88 5.60 -2.67
CA ARG A 71 -11.26 5.44 -4.00
C ARG A 71 -10.50 4.11 -4.13
N ALA A 72 -9.86 3.68 -3.04
CA ALA A 72 -9.20 2.40 -2.93
C ALA A 72 -10.16 1.23 -2.64
N ARG A 73 -11.49 1.45 -2.63
CA ARG A 73 -12.53 0.43 -2.36
C ARG A 73 -12.45 -0.28 -1.02
N LEU A 74 -11.67 0.26 -0.09
CA LEU A 74 -11.56 -0.24 1.30
C LEU A 74 -12.74 0.20 2.17
N LEU A 75 -13.44 1.26 1.76
CA LEU A 75 -14.67 1.73 2.35
C LEU A 75 -15.75 1.87 1.28
N LYS A 76 -16.99 1.56 1.63
CA LYS A 76 -18.18 1.91 0.82
C LYS A 76 -19.02 2.95 1.54
N ARG A 77 -19.59 3.88 0.77
CA ARG A 77 -20.56 4.86 1.29
C ARG A 77 -21.90 4.15 1.45
N LEU A 78 -22.57 4.37 2.57
CA LEU A 78 -23.96 4.02 2.73
C LEU A 78 -24.78 5.17 2.13
N GLU A 79 -25.78 4.83 1.32
CA GLU A 79 -26.66 5.83 0.74
C GLU A 79 -27.29 6.66 1.87
N SER A 80 -27.25 7.97 1.71
CA SER A 80 -27.99 8.89 2.57
C SER A 80 -28.62 9.94 1.68
N ASP A 81 -29.81 10.41 2.04
CA ASP A 81 -30.63 11.40 1.31
C ASP A 81 -30.02 12.82 1.22
N GLY A 82 -28.70 12.95 1.16
CA GLY A 82 -27.98 14.23 1.20
C GLY A 82 -26.58 14.16 0.61
N SER A 83 -25.74 15.16 0.93
CA SER A 83 -24.38 15.30 0.38
C SER A 83 -23.56 14.02 0.52
N ARG A 84 -23.20 13.41 -0.63
CA ARG A 84 -22.38 12.20 -0.73
C ARG A 84 -21.12 12.24 0.13
N GLU A 85 -20.51 13.42 0.31
CA GLU A 85 -19.27 13.59 1.07
C GLU A 85 -19.43 13.42 2.58
N ARG A 86 -20.65 13.62 3.10
CA ARG A 86 -20.98 13.53 4.53
C ARG A 86 -21.62 12.19 4.90
N SER A 87 -21.95 11.36 3.93
CA SER A 87 -22.61 10.07 4.16
C SER A 87 -21.76 9.14 5.03
N PRO A 88 -22.39 8.34 5.90
CA PRO A 88 -21.70 7.30 6.65
C PRO A 88 -20.98 6.33 5.70
N CYS A 89 -19.79 5.89 6.09
CA CYS A 89 -19.02 4.88 5.36
C CYS A 89 -18.85 3.64 6.24
N THR A 90 -18.75 2.47 5.62
CA THR A 90 -18.47 1.19 6.27
C THR A 90 -17.34 0.45 5.56
N LEU A 91 -16.68 -0.49 6.25
CA LEU A 91 -15.66 -1.36 5.65
C LEU A 91 -16.28 -2.24 4.55
N THR A 92 -15.53 -2.41 3.47
CA THR A 92 -15.75 -3.50 2.52
C THR A 92 -15.06 -4.77 3.01
N ALA A 93 -15.27 -5.89 2.33
CA ALA A 93 -14.54 -7.13 2.61
C ALA A 93 -13.03 -6.93 2.46
N GLU A 94 -12.59 -6.27 1.38
CA GLU A 94 -11.19 -5.88 1.15
C GLU A 94 -10.65 -4.96 2.26
N GLY A 95 -11.44 -3.97 2.68
CA GLY A 95 -11.09 -3.09 3.80
C GLY A 95 -10.90 -3.86 5.10
N GLY A 96 -11.77 -4.84 5.36
CA GLY A 96 -11.65 -5.77 6.48
C GLY A 96 -10.37 -6.60 6.43
N ARG A 97 -10.09 -7.23 5.27
CA ARG A 97 -8.87 -8.02 5.04
C ARG A 97 -7.60 -7.19 5.22
N LEU A 98 -7.55 -6.00 4.62
CA LEU A 98 -6.40 -5.08 4.80
C LEU A 98 -6.20 -4.76 6.28
N LEU A 99 -7.28 -4.47 7.00
CA LEU A 99 -7.21 -4.14 8.41
C LEU A 99 -6.63 -5.30 9.23
N ASP A 100 -6.98 -6.54 8.88
CA ASP A 100 -6.45 -7.74 9.53
C ASP A 100 -4.97 -7.96 9.21
N ILE A 101 -4.55 -7.80 7.96
CA ILE A 101 -3.13 -7.83 7.54
C ILE A 101 -2.30 -6.79 8.30
N LEU A 102 -2.80 -5.56 8.41
CA LEU A 102 -2.14 -4.47 9.14
C LEU A 102 -2.08 -4.69 10.66
N GLN A 103 -2.95 -5.53 11.21
CA GLN A 103 -2.95 -5.87 12.63
C GLN A 103 -2.11 -7.10 12.97
N THR A 104 -1.89 -7.99 12.01
CA THR A 104 -1.17 -9.25 12.19
C THR A 104 0.24 -9.11 11.63
N GLU A 105 0.37 -9.10 10.31
CA GLU A 105 1.65 -9.15 9.60
C GLU A 105 2.48 -7.89 9.78
N LEU A 106 1.87 -6.70 9.70
CA LEU A 106 2.61 -5.46 9.94
C LEU A 106 3.12 -5.35 11.38
N ARG A 107 2.36 -5.87 12.37
CA ARG A 107 2.80 -5.88 13.77
C ARG A 107 3.96 -6.86 14.00
N ARG A 108 3.94 -8.01 13.33
CA ARG A 108 5.07 -8.96 13.32
C ARG A 108 6.32 -8.29 12.74
N LEU A 109 6.17 -7.57 11.62
CA LEU A 109 7.26 -6.81 11.02
C LEU A 109 7.79 -5.71 11.95
N ASP A 110 6.91 -4.96 12.63
CA ASP A 110 7.29 -3.97 13.65
C ASP A 110 8.06 -4.59 14.83
N ALA A 111 7.80 -5.85 15.19
CA ALA A 111 8.53 -6.56 16.22
C ALA A 111 9.93 -6.97 15.72
N LEU A 112 10.06 -7.40 14.47
CA LEU A 112 11.35 -7.73 13.85
C LEU A 112 12.23 -6.50 13.68
N CYS A 113 11.69 -5.38 13.19
CA CYS A 113 12.44 -4.12 13.09
C CYS A 113 13.03 -3.69 14.44
N ARG A 114 12.32 -3.92 15.54
CA ARG A 114 12.82 -3.61 16.90
C ARG A 114 13.95 -4.53 17.36
N LYS A 115 14.03 -5.75 16.82
CA LYS A 115 15.10 -6.72 17.14
C LYS A 115 16.34 -6.54 16.26
N SER A 116 16.16 -6.14 14.99
CA SER A 116 17.25 -6.10 14.00
C SER A 116 17.96 -4.75 13.88
N LEU A 117 17.36 -3.64 14.33
CA LEU A 117 17.98 -2.33 14.24
C LEU A 117 18.72 -1.97 15.55
N PRO A 118 20.04 -1.71 15.51
CA PRO A 118 20.77 -1.33 16.71
C PRO A 118 20.26 0.02 17.28
N PRO A 119 20.31 0.19 18.62
CA PRO A 119 19.74 1.36 19.31
C PRO A 119 20.39 2.69 18.91
N ALA A 120 21.63 2.69 18.39
CA ALA A 120 22.37 3.89 18.01
C ALA A 120 21.86 4.63 16.75
N ARG A 121 20.88 4.07 16.02
CA ARG A 121 20.21 4.74 14.88
C ARG A 121 18.81 5.27 15.21
N GLN A 122 18.49 5.34 16.51
CA GLN A 122 17.30 6.01 17.03
C GLN A 122 17.64 7.49 17.14
N ASP A 123 17.41 8.25 16.07
CA ASP A 123 17.64 9.71 16.08
C ASP A 123 16.84 10.36 17.22
N ASN A 124 17.60 10.96 18.14
CA ASN A 124 17.12 11.84 19.20
C ASN A 124 16.59 13.13 18.56
N GLY A 125 15.26 13.26 18.40
CA GLY A 125 14.63 14.57 18.16
C GLY A 125 13.41 14.56 17.24
N CYS A 126 13.28 13.58 16.33
CA CYS A 126 12.17 13.53 15.36
C CYS A 126 11.45 12.18 15.36
N GLY A 127 11.00 11.70 16.52
CA GLY A 127 9.80 10.84 16.72
C GLY A 127 9.55 9.61 15.82
N GLY A 128 10.54 9.12 15.07
CA GLY A 128 10.36 8.09 14.06
C GLY A 128 10.97 6.77 14.51
N ARG A 129 10.24 5.96 15.28
CA ARG A 129 10.60 4.54 15.41
C ARG A 129 10.66 3.94 14.00
N ARG A 130 11.84 3.46 13.58
CA ARG A 130 12.05 2.69 12.34
C ARG A 130 11.31 1.35 12.47
N GLY A 131 10.02 1.35 12.15
CA GLY A 131 9.15 0.16 12.18
C GLY A 131 8.81 -0.35 10.78
N GLY A 132 8.05 -1.44 10.71
CA GLY A 132 7.56 -2.03 9.48
C GLY A 132 6.76 -1.05 8.64
N ALA A 133 5.94 -0.19 9.26
CA ALA A 133 5.20 0.86 8.55
C ALA A 133 6.13 1.84 7.82
N TRP A 134 7.29 2.14 8.39
CA TRP A 134 8.28 3.02 7.76
C TRP A 134 9.00 2.31 6.60
N VAL A 135 9.36 1.03 6.78
CA VAL A 135 9.99 0.20 5.73
C VAL A 135 9.06 0.11 4.51
N VAL A 136 7.81 -0.31 4.72
CA VAL A 136 6.82 -0.47 3.64
C VAL A 136 6.61 0.85 2.89
N ARG A 137 6.49 1.98 3.59
CA ARG A 137 6.36 3.30 2.95
C ARG A 137 7.57 3.69 2.11
N ARG A 138 8.78 3.37 2.56
CA ARG A 138 9.98 3.64 1.76
C ARG A 138 10.00 2.84 0.48
N LEU A 139 9.61 1.57 0.54
CA LEU A 139 9.49 0.69 -0.62
C LEU A 139 8.42 1.18 -1.60
N LEU A 140 7.25 1.62 -1.10
CA LEU A 140 6.17 2.18 -1.93
C LEU A 140 6.58 3.44 -2.69
N ARG A 141 7.52 4.22 -2.14
CA ARG A 141 7.93 5.53 -2.69
C ARG A 141 9.12 5.45 -3.64
N LEU A 142 9.98 4.45 -3.49
CA LEU A 142 11.10 4.26 -4.39
C LEU A 142 10.66 3.39 -5.58
N ARG A 143 10.70 3.98 -6.78
CA ARG A 143 10.32 3.31 -8.02
C ARG A 143 11.10 2.01 -8.20
N GLY A 144 10.36 0.91 -8.42
CA GLY A 144 10.92 -0.42 -8.63
C GLY A 144 11.34 -1.16 -7.36
N ALA A 145 11.38 -0.53 -6.17
CA ALA A 145 11.90 -1.17 -4.96
C ALA A 145 11.05 -2.35 -4.49
N MET A 146 9.72 -2.23 -4.55
CA MET A 146 8.82 -3.34 -4.22
C MET A 146 8.96 -4.52 -5.19
N ALA A 147 8.92 -4.25 -6.50
CA ALA A 147 9.04 -5.27 -7.52
C ALA A 147 10.40 -5.98 -7.46
N LEU A 148 11.46 -5.21 -7.22
CA LEU A 148 12.79 -5.75 -7.02
C LEU A 148 12.87 -6.62 -5.78
N LEU A 149 12.37 -6.12 -4.63
CA LEU A 149 12.35 -6.90 -3.40
C LEU A 149 11.58 -8.20 -3.60
N ALA A 150 10.44 -8.21 -4.31
CA ALA A 150 9.69 -9.43 -4.60
C ALA A 150 10.45 -10.44 -5.47
N GLN A 151 11.40 -10.00 -6.30
CA GLN A 151 12.19 -10.86 -7.19
C GLN A 151 13.49 -11.38 -6.56
N LEU A 152 13.92 -10.81 -5.42
CA LEU A 152 15.17 -11.23 -4.79
C LEU A 152 15.07 -12.69 -4.29
N PRO A 153 16.08 -13.53 -4.57
CA PRO A 153 16.12 -14.88 -4.03
C PRO A 153 16.30 -14.84 -2.51
N ALA A 154 15.82 -15.88 -1.83
CA ALA A 154 16.04 -16.06 -0.39
C ALA A 154 17.51 -16.42 -0.07
N GLY A 155 18.24 -16.97 -1.05
CA GLY A 155 19.65 -17.31 -0.96
C GLY A 155 20.58 -16.13 -1.26
N GLU A 156 21.88 -16.43 -1.35
CA GLU A 156 22.89 -15.44 -1.73
C GLU A 156 22.77 -15.06 -3.21
N PHE A 157 23.09 -13.80 -3.52
CA PHE A 157 23.12 -13.27 -4.88
C PHE A 157 24.28 -12.27 -5.06
N ALA A 158 24.84 -12.26 -6.27
CA ALA A 158 25.93 -11.37 -6.61
C ALA A 158 25.41 -9.95 -6.95
N GLY A 159 26.24 -8.94 -6.70
CA GLY A 159 25.93 -7.55 -7.09
C GLY A 159 25.65 -7.38 -8.59
N GLU A 160 26.26 -8.18 -9.45
CA GLU A 160 26.03 -8.18 -10.90
C GLU A 160 24.63 -8.68 -11.26
N GLN A 161 24.15 -9.74 -10.58
CA GLN A 161 22.78 -10.23 -10.72
C GLN A 161 21.77 -9.16 -10.28
N PHE A 162 22.08 -8.46 -9.19
CA PHE A 162 21.26 -7.33 -8.73
C PHE A 162 21.16 -6.21 -9.77
N VAL A 163 22.27 -5.84 -10.40
CA VAL A 163 22.27 -4.83 -11.50
C VAL A 163 21.38 -5.29 -12.65
N HIS A 164 21.46 -6.57 -13.04
CA HIS A 164 20.64 -7.12 -14.10
C HIS A 164 19.13 -7.03 -13.78
N TRP A 165 18.71 -7.42 -12.57
CA TRP A 165 17.30 -7.32 -12.17
C TRP A 165 16.78 -5.88 -12.14
N VAL A 166 17.58 -4.93 -11.67
CA VAL A 166 17.17 -3.52 -11.67
C VAL A 166 17.04 -2.96 -13.08
N LYS A 167 17.92 -3.35 -14.02
CA LYS A 167 17.83 -2.91 -15.42
C LYS A 167 16.54 -3.39 -16.10
N ALA A 168 15.97 -4.50 -15.65
CA ALA A 168 14.68 -4.99 -16.12
C ALA A 168 13.47 -4.17 -15.60
N LEU A 169 13.67 -3.27 -14.63
CA LEU A 169 12.61 -2.47 -14.01
C LEU A 169 12.63 -1.01 -14.50
N PRO A 170 11.60 -0.56 -15.24
CA PRO A 170 11.57 0.78 -15.81
C PRO A 170 11.66 1.89 -14.76
N GLY A 171 12.71 2.71 -14.84
CA GLY A 171 12.93 3.88 -13.97
C GLY A 171 13.44 3.55 -12.56
N ALA A 172 13.86 2.31 -12.30
CA ALA A 172 14.56 1.94 -11.08
C ALA A 172 16.05 2.33 -11.17
N SER A 173 16.62 2.80 -10.07
CA SER A 173 18.07 3.09 -9.97
C SER A 173 18.76 2.03 -9.12
N VAL A 174 19.83 1.43 -9.65
CA VAL A 174 20.61 0.38 -8.97
C VAL A 174 21.10 0.88 -7.62
N GLY A 175 21.81 2.01 -7.62
CA GLY A 175 22.37 2.59 -6.41
C GLY A 175 21.29 2.95 -5.39
N ALA A 176 20.18 3.57 -5.83
CA ALA A 176 19.10 3.95 -4.94
C ALA A 176 18.38 2.73 -4.34
N CYS A 177 18.12 1.70 -5.14
CA CYS A 177 17.44 0.49 -4.67
C CYS A 177 18.33 -0.29 -3.71
N LEU A 178 19.60 -0.55 -4.06
CA LEU A 178 20.51 -1.28 -3.18
C LEU A 178 20.72 -0.53 -1.87
N HIS A 179 20.98 0.79 -1.95
CA HIS A 179 21.11 1.63 -0.77
C HIS A 179 19.87 1.57 0.10
N LEU A 180 18.66 1.66 -0.48
CA LEU A 180 17.43 1.56 0.29
C LEU A 180 17.30 0.20 0.98
N LEU A 181 17.49 -0.90 0.26
CA LEU A 181 17.32 -2.25 0.79
C LEU A 181 18.31 -2.53 1.93
N MET A 182 19.57 -2.09 1.78
CA MET A 182 20.57 -2.17 2.85
C MET A 182 20.24 -1.23 4.02
N TYR A 183 19.80 0.00 3.74
CA TYR A 183 19.46 0.99 4.77
C TYR A 183 18.24 0.58 5.61
N CYS A 184 17.28 -0.10 4.98
CA CYS A 184 16.15 -0.73 5.65
C CYS A 184 16.50 -2.06 6.33
N GLY A 185 17.72 -2.57 6.18
CA GLY A 185 18.15 -3.86 6.74
C GLY A 185 17.46 -5.06 6.11
N LEU A 186 16.99 -4.94 4.86
CA LEU A 186 16.33 -6.01 4.12
C LEU A 186 17.33 -6.90 3.38
N VAL A 187 18.49 -6.33 3.02
CA VAL A 187 19.60 -7.02 2.39
C VAL A 187 20.85 -6.78 3.20
N GLU A 188 21.61 -7.84 3.42
CA GLU A 188 22.89 -7.83 4.11
C GLU A 188 24.00 -8.22 3.14
N ARG A 189 25.19 -7.70 3.37
CA ARG A 189 26.38 -8.11 2.61
C ARG A 189 26.98 -9.32 3.29
N THR A 190 27.12 -10.42 2.55
CA THR A 190 27.78 -11.61 3.09
C THR A 190 29.28 -11.34 3.20
N ARG A 191 29.91 -11.86 4.27
CA ARG A 191 31.35 -11.75 4.47
C ARG A 191 32.04 -12.82 3.63
N THR A 192 32.19 -12.60 2.34
CA THR A 192 33.01 -13.46 1.49
C THR A 192 34.48 -13.07 1.58
N GLN A 193 35.37 -14.07 1.48
CA GLN A 193 36.82 -13.91 1.60
C GLN A 193 37.44 -13.12 0.44
N HIS A 194 36.71 -12.93 -0.67
CA HIS A 194 37.19 -12.24 -1.85
C HIS A 194 36.65 -10.81 -1.97
N PRO A 195 37.49 -9.77 -1.83
CA PRO A 195 37.04 -8.37 -1.81
C PRO A 195 36.44 -7.88 -3.14
N ARG A 196 36.64 -8.62 -4.24
CA ARG A 196 36.13 -8.29 -5.58
C ARG A 196 34.69 -8.75 -5.83
N HIS A 197 34.22 -9.80 -5.14
CA HIS A 197 32.84 -10.26 -5.26
C HIS A 197 32.03 -9.73 -4.08
N ARG A 198 31.01 -8.92 -4.39
CA ARG A 198 30.06 -8.45 -3.40
C ARG A 198 28.85 -9.33 -3.47
N ASP A 199 28.80 -10.28 -2.54
CA ASP A 199 27.67 -11.15 -2.36
C ASP A 199 26.75 -10.57 -1.30
N TYR A 200 25.46 -10.74 -1.55
CA TYR A 200 24.38 -10.17 -0.78
C TYR A 200 23.39 -11.28 -0.44
N GLN A 201 22.70 -11.16 0.68
CA GLN A 201 21.66 -12.08 1.07
C GLN A 201 20.47 -11.30 1.61
N LEU A 202 19.27 -11.83 1.36
CA LEU A 202 18.06 -11.32 1.97
C LEU A 202 18.04 -11.64 3.48
N SER A 203 17.90 -10.61 4.31
CA SER A 203 17.80 -10.79 5.76
C SER A 203 16.46 -11.41 6.16
N GLU A 204 16.32 -11.83 7.41
CA GLU A 204 15.02 -12.26 7.93
C GLU A 204 13.96 -11.15 7.82
N LEU A 205 14.35 -9.90 8.08
CA LEU A 205 13.45 -8.76 7.88
C LEU A 205 13.06 -8.60 6.41
N GLY A 206 14.00 -8.83 5.48
CA GLY A 206 13.77 -8.85 4.05
C GLY A 206 12.74 -9.90 3.65
N ARG A 207 12.91 -11.15 4.10
CA ARG A 207 11.98 -12.26 3.85
C ARG A 207 10.56 -11.98 4.34
N GLN A 208 10.43 -11.47 5.56
CA GLN A 208 9.12 -11.16 6.14
C GLN A 208 8.47 -9.95 5.44
N THR A 209 9.28 -9.02 4.97
CA THR A 209 8.79 -7.90 4.15
C THR A 209 8.31 -8.40 2.79
N GLN A 210 9.04 -9.31 2.12
CA GLN A 210 8.58 -9.96 0.89
C GLN A 210 7.22 -10.65 1.07
N LEU A 211 7.09 -11.45 2.14
CA LEU A 211 5.83 -12.14 2.45
C LEU A 211 4.67 -11.16 2.64
N LEU A 212 4.88 -10.09 3.42
CA LEU A 212 3.87 -9.05 3.59
C LEU A 212 3.49 -8.39 2.26
N LEU A 213 4.48 -8.07 1.40
CA LEU A 213 4.21 -7.47 0.10
C LEU A 213 3.44 -8.41 -0.83
N ALA A 214 3.74 -9.71 -0.81
CA ALA A 214 2.99 -10.71 -1.58
C ALA A 214 1.53 -10.79 -1.13
N ILE A 215 1.27 -10.80 0.19
CA ILE A 215 -0.08 -10.76 0.75
C ILE A 215 -0.82 -9.48 0.32
N LEU A 216 -0.15 -8.32 0.41
CA LEU A 216 -0.74 -7.05 -0.01
C LEU A 216 -0.98 -6.97 -1.53
N GLN A 217 -0.12 -7.59 -2.34
CA GLN A 217 -0.28 -7.68 -3.78
C GLN A 217 -1.49 -8.56 -4.15
N SER A 218 -1.68 -9.71 -3.48
CA SER A 218 -2.86 -10.55 -3.69
C SER A 218 -4.16 -9.79 -3.43
N LEU A 219 -4.21 -8.96 -2.39
CA LEU A 219 -5.35 -8.09 -2.12
C LEU A 219 -5.55 -7.02 -3.22
N ALA A 220 -4.46 -6.50 -3.79
CA ALA A 220 -4.52 -5.54 -4.87
C ALA A 220 -5.07 -6.15 -6.17
N ASP A 221 -4.78 -7.43 -6.40
CA ASP A 221 -5.17 -8.18 -7.60
C ASP A 221 -6.62 -8.70 -7.49
N GLU A 222 -7.07 -9.14 -6.30
CA GLU A 222 -8.47 -9.51 -6.03
C GLU A 222 -9.45 -8.38 -6.39
N GLY A 223 -9.11 -7.13 -6.04
CA GLY A 223 -9.93 -5.95 -6.35
C GLY A 223 -10.02 -5.59 -7.85
N VAL A 224 -9.22 -6.26 -8.70
CA VAL A 224 -9.28 -6.16 -10.17
C VAL A 224 -10.16 -7.26 -10.76
N HIS A 225 -10.23 -8.46 -10.16
CA HIS A 225 -10.99 -9.61 -10.68
C HIS A 225 -12.50 -9.57 -10.41
N ASP A 226 -12.96 -8.92 -9.33
CA ASP A 226 -14.40 -8.68 -9.06
C ASP A 226 -15.11 -7.82 -10.14
N HIS A 227 -14.37 -7.33 -11.14
CA HIS A 227 -14.89 -6.56 -12.29
C HIS A 227 -14.97 -7.34 -13.60
N ALA A 228 -14.31 -8.50 -13.71
CA ALA A 228 -14.48 -9.35 -14.89
C ALA A 228 -15.84 -10.05 -14.87
N ASP A 229 -16.29 -10.47 -13.67
CA ASP A 229 -17.52 -11.27 -13.54
C ASP A 229 -18.81 -10.44 -13.51
N ASN A 230 -18.75 -9.15 -13.16
CA ASN A 230 -19.92 -8.26 -13.16
C ASN A 230 -20.21 -7.58 -14.50
N ALA A 231 -19.34 -7.73 -15.50
CA ALA A 231 -19.57 -7.20 -16.85
C ALA A 231 -20.31 -8.20 -17.77
N ALA A 232 -20.58 -9.43 -17.31
CA ALA A 232 -21.14 -10.51 -18.12
C ALA A 232 -22.63 -10.79 -17.89
N ILE A 233 -23.39 -9.91 -17.23
CA ILE A 233 -24.82 -10.11 -16.99
C ILE A 233 -25.62 -8.89 -17.43
N PHE A 234 -25.84 -8.76 -18.75
CA PHE A 234 -27.08 -8.21 -19.32
C PHE A 234 -27.15 -8.46 -20.84
N PHE A 235 -27.76 -9.56 -21.25
CA PHE A 235 -28.43 -9.67 -22.54
C PHE A 235 -29.89 -10.00 -22.25
N PRO A 236 -30.85 -9.08 -22.48
CA PRO A 236 -32.25 -9.46 -22.45
C PRO A 236 -32.54 -10.24 -23.73
N GLU A 237 -32.80 -11.54 -23.60
CA GLU A 237 -33.44 -12.31 -24.66
C GLU A 237 -34.82 -11.69 -24.94
N ALA A 238 -35.00 -11.21 -26.17
CA ALA A 238 -36.29 -10.77 -26.66
C ALA A 238 -37.15 -12.01 -26.94
N GLU A 239 -38.26 -12.14 -26.21
CA GLU A 239 -39.30 -13.12 -26.53
C GLU A 239 -39.89 -12.85 -27.93
N PRO A 240 -40.06 -13.87 -28.78
CA PRO A 240 -40.79 -13.71 -30.03
C PRO A 240 -42.30 -13.68 -29.73
N LYS A 241 -42.93 -12.54 -30.01
CA LYS A 241 -44.40 -12.46 -30.11
C LYS A 241 -44.85 -13.24 -31.35
N THR A 242 -45.45 -14.41 -31.13
CA THR A 242 -46.36 -15.04 -32.09
C THR A 242 -47.73 -14.40 -31.98
N ALA A 243 -48.17 -13.74 -33.06
CA ALA A 243 -49.56 -13.67 -33.52
C ALA A 243 -49.55 -13.28 -35.01
#